data_AF-A0A2E1MHG5-F1
#
_entry.id   AF-A0A2E1MHG5-F1
#
_cell.length_a   1.000
_cell.length_b   1.000
_cell.length_c   1.000
_cell.angle_alpha   90.00
_cell.angle_beta   90.00
_cell.angle_gamma   90.00
#
_symmetry.space_group_name_H-M   'P 1'
#
loop_
_entity.id
_entity.type
_entity.pdbx_description
1 polymer ?
#
loop_
_entity_poly.entity_id
_entity_poly.type
_entity_poly.pdbx_seq_one_letter_code
_entity_poly.pdbx_strand_id
1 'polypeptide(L)'
;MNHKILIIFMLFFYNCDIPLNSSDSQIIYIESFRTNYSLESDSIYIELKIINYNKVTSITSLFSDDGGLIDTLNINDLGLDGDIIPNDGLYSIKFSLNNFQYGKNYYLENIISGNDQLLIENRIINFEENFIPEIIKIEYPSIFYLGISNWDTLDINITIMDRNGIEDIDHALYLINSDFLTKDYSYTEECDHYVLSPEEYLGYQTDPSWILQPDSVLNDSTIVYKTSIPTRPSNDCGGYGPVLFKFIIQDKVGESIQNNDEIVVEILSCGDSTCSEESPYYECSQCPDDCIENINCLEESDCSNNIDEDGDGNIDCDDPDCIGDIFCE
;
A
#
# COMPACT_ATOMS: atom_id res chain seq x y z
N MET A 1 -8.62 5.24 52.79
CA MET A 1 -9.48 5.10 51.60
C MET A 1 -8.60 4.69 50.44
N ASN A 2 -8.72 3.44 50.00
CA ASN A 2 -8.20 2.96 48.72
C ASN A 2 -9.01 1.69 48.41
N HIS A 3 -10.13 1.86 47.71
CA HIS A 3 -10.92 0.75 47.21
C HIS A 3 -10.24 0.19 45.98
N LYS A 4 -9.63 -1.00 46.09
CA LYS A 4 -9.28 -1.81 44.93
C LYS A 4 -10.58 -2.45 44.42
N ILE A 5 -11.10 -1.91 43.32
CA ILE A 5 -12.21 -2.50 42.58
C ILE A 5 -11.64 -3.67 41.77
N LEU A 6 -12.00 -4.89 42.15
CA LEU A 6 -11.71 -6.10 41.39
C LEU A 6 -12.84 -6.27 40.36
N ILE A 7 -12.59 -5.93 39.09
CA ILE A 7 -13.54 -6.15 37.99
C ILE A 7 -13.42 -7.61 37.57
N ILE A 8 -14.38 -8.43 37.97
CA ILE A 8 -14.56 -9.80 37.47
C ILE A 8 -15.34 -9.71 36.16
N PHE A 9 -14.65 -9.93 35.04
CA PHE A 9 -15.29 -10.09 33.73
C PHE A 9 -15.97 -11.47 33.68
N MET A 10 -17.27 -11.50 34.01
CA MET A 10 -18.09 -12.69 33.88
C MET A 10 -18.52 -12.82 32.41
N LEU A 11 -17.82 -13.65 31.64
CA LEU A 11 -18.21 -14.06 30.29
C LEU A 11 -19.47 -14.93 30.38
N PHE A 12 -20.63 -14.33 30.18
CA PHE A 12 -21.89 -15.05 29.96
C PHE A 12 -21.89 -15.61 28.53
N PHE A 13 -21.53 -16.88 28.38
CA PHE A 13 -21.91 -17.64 27.19
C PHE A 13 -23.42 -17.84 27.22
N TYR A 14 -24.16 -16.98 26.52
CA TYR A 14 -25.53 -17.29 26.14
C TYR A 14 -25.47 -18.41 25.10
N ASN A 15 -25.50 -19.66 25.56
CA ASN A 15 -25.95 -20.76 24.72
C ASN A 15 -27.45 -20.53 24.50
N CYS A 16 -27.80 -19.99 23.35
CA CYS A 16 -29.16 -20.08 22.86
C CYS A 16 -29.36 -21.54 22.43
N ASP A 17 -29.73 -22.41 23.39
CA ASP A 17 -30.32 -23.70 23.05
C ASP A 17 -31.69 -23.42 22.43
N ILE A 18 -31.68 -23.17 21.12
CA ILE A 18 -32.87 -23.24 20.30
C ILE A 18 -33.33 -24.71 20.40
N PRO A 19 -34.53 -25.01 20.89
CA PRO A 19 -35.02 -26.37 20.85
C PRO A 19 -35.09 -26.78 19.39
N LEU A 20 -34.26 -27.75 19.01
CA LEU A 20 -34.35 -28.45 17.74
C LEU A 20 -35.75 -29.06 17.65
N ASN A 21 -36.65 -28.34 16.97
CA ASN A 21 -37.86 -28.96 16.43
C ASN A 21 -37.36 -30.00 15.42
N SER A 22 -37.46 -31.26 15.81
CA SER A 22 -37.07 -32.44 15.05
C SER A 22 -38.02 -32.73 13.89
N SER A 23 -38.20 -31.75 13.01
CA SER A 23 -38.96 -31.89 11.76
C SER A 23 -38.40 -31.10 10.57
N ASP A 24 -37.15 -30.60 10.62
CA ASP A 24 -36.57 -29.78 9.53
C ASP A 24 -35.34 -30.40 8.84
N SER A 25 -35.09 -31.71 9.00
CA SER A 25 -33.79 -32.31 8.65
C SER A 25 -33.84 -33.38 7.55
N GLN A 26 -34.46 -33.12 6.40
CA GLN A 26 -34.49 -34.12 5.31
C GLN A 26 -34.52 -33.58 3.86
N ILE A 27 -34.37 -32.28 3.63
CA ILE A 27 -34.44 -31.70 2.28
C ILE A 27 -33.03 -31.44 1.76
N ILE A 28 -32.76 -31.82 0.51
CA ILE A 28 -31.52 -31.46 -0.19
C ILE A 28 -31.51 -29.95 -0.41
N TYR A 29 -30.43 -29.28 -0.04
CA TYR A 29 -30.21 -27.87 -0.38
C TYR A 29 -28.74 -27.57 -0.56
N ILE A 30 -28.46 -26.50 -1.31
CA ILE A 30 -27.11 -26.00 -1.58
C ILE A 30 -26.75 -25.03 -0.46
N GLU A 31 -25.74 -25.36 0.32
CA GLU A 31 -25.19 -24.49 1.37
C GLU A 31 -24.30 -23.41 0.78
N SER A 32 -23.44 -23.77 -0.19
CA SER A 32 -22.59 -22.80 -0.86
C SER A 32 -22.33 -23.19 -2.31
N PHE A 33 -22.06 -22.17 -3.11
CA PHE A 33 -21.68 -22.29 -4.51
C PHE A 33 -20.43 -21.45 -4.71
N ARG A 34 -19.42 -22.01 -5.39
CA ARG A 34 -18.22 -21.28 -5.79
C ARG A 34 -17.94 -21.55 -7.25
N THR A 35 -17.40 -20.54 -7.91
CA THR A 35 -16.92 -20.66 -9.29
C THR A 35 -15.72 -19.75 -9.49
N ASN A 36 -14.79 -20.17 -10.34
CA ASN A 36 -13.59 -19.43 -10.71
C ASN A 36 -13.19 -19.81 -12.14
N TYR A 37 -12.59 -18.88 -12.87
CA TYR A 37 -11.95 -19.15 -14.15
C TYR A 37 -10.42 -19.00 -14.02
N SER A 38 -9.68 -20.04 -14.36
CA SER A 38 -8.22 -20.06 -14.34
C SER A 38 -7.66 -19.71 -15.72
N LEU A 39 -6.94 -18.59 -15.82
CA LEU A 39 -6.20 -18.20 -17.03
C LEU A 39 -5.07 -19.18 -17.38
N GLU A 40 -4.35 -19.69 -16.37
CA GLU A 40 -3.22 -20.61 -16.58
C GLU A 40 -3.67 -21.93 -17.23
N SER A 41 -4.84 -22.43 -16.85
CA SER A 41 -5.34 -23.72 -17.30
C SER A 41 -6.54 -23.65 -18.25
N ASP A 42 -6.93 -22.45 -18.69
CA ASP A 42 -8.06 -22.16 -19.59
C ASP A 42 -9.30 -23.00 -19.25
N SER A 43 -9.75 -22.87 -18.00
CA SER A 43 -10.83 -23.69 -17.48
C SER A 43 -11.62 -23.02 -16.37
N ILE A 44 -12.91 -23.33 -16.35
CA ILE A 44 -13.86 -22.93 -15.33
C ILE A 44 -13.94 -24.05 -14.30
N TYR A 45 -13.85 -23.67 -13.04
CA TYR A 45 -14.14 -24.50 -11.89
C TYR A 45 -15.51 -24.15 -11.32
N ILE A 46 -16.30 -25.17 -10.99
CA ILE A 46 -17.58 -25.04 -10.29
C ILE A 46 -17.57 -25.98 -9.09
N GLU A 47 -18.03 -25.47 -7.94
CA GLU A 47 -18.14 -26.20 -6.68
C GLU A 47 -19.50 -25.93 -6.02
N LEU A 48 -20.12 -26.99 -5.52
CA LEU A 48 -21.40 -26.99 -4.81
C LEU A 48 -21.25 -27.74 -3.50
N LYS A 49 -21.43 -27.07 -2.36
CA LYS A 49 -21.59 -27.75 -1.07
C LYS A 49 -23.06 -28.06 -0.83
N ILE A 50 -23.40 -29.33 -0.70
CA ILE A 50 -24.77 -29.81 -0.52
C ILE A 50 -24.96 -30.42 0.86
N ILE A 51 -26.06 -30.02 1.51
CA ILE A 51 -26.51 -30.63 2.76
C ILE A 51 -27.53 -31.73 2.44
N ASN A 52 -27.51 -32.81 3.24
CA ASN A 52 -28.23 -34.05 2.96
C ASN A 52 -27.82 -34.71 1.62
N TYR A 53 -26.54 -34.57 1.26
CA TYR A 53 -25.94 -35.08 0.02
C TYR A 53 -26.06 -36.61 -0.14
N ASN A 54 -26.19 -37.35 0.96
CA ASN A 54 -26.43 -38.81 0.94
C ASN A 54 -27.74 -39.22 0.22
N LYS A 55 -28.63 -38.27 -0.09
CA LYS A 55 -29.85 -38.49 -0.87
C LYS A 55 -29.71 -38.14 -2.35
N VAL A 56 -28.63 -37.45 -2.73
CA VAL A 56 -28.36 -37.02 -4.10
C VAL A 56 -27.94 -38.22 -4.93
N THR A 57 -28.54 -38.37 -6.11
CA THR A 57 -28.26 -39.43 -7.07
C THR A 57 -27.46 -38.90 -8.25
N SER A 58 -27.72 -37.68 -8.70
CA SER A 58 -26.95 -37.03 -9.76
C SER A 58 -27.12 -35.51 -9.72
N ILE A 59 -26.09 -34.81 -10.19
CA ILE A 59 -26.15 -33.37 -10.45
C ILE A 59 -25.78 -33.16 -11.90
N THR A 60 -26.73 -32.60 -12.65
CA THR A 60 -26.51 -32.17 -14.03
C THR A 60 -26.68 -30.66 -14.08
N SER A 61 -25.68 -29.96 -14.60
CA SER A 61 -25.73 -28.52 -14.72
C SER A 61 -25.72 -28.10 -16.18
N LEU A 62 -26.74 -27.35 -16.59
CA LEU A 62 -26.83 -26.78 -17.93
C LEU A 62 -26.10 -25.43 -17.92
N PHE A 63 -24.98 -25.36 -18.63
CA PHE A 63 -24.19 -24.15 -18.76
C PHE A 63 -24.51 -23.49 -20.10
N SER A 64 -24.88 -22.21 -20.07
CA SER A 64 -25.40 -21.49 -21.24
C SER A 64 -24.98 -20.02 -21.24
N ASP A 65 -25.16 -19.36 -22.37
CA ASP A 65 -25.06 -17.91 -22.53
C ASP A 65 -26.30 -17.35 -23.26
N ASP A 66 -26.29 -16.06 -23.60
CA ASP A 66 -27.35 -15.43 -24.41
C ASP A 66 -27.56 -16.08 -25.79
N GLY A 67 -26.57 -16.82 -26.30
CA GLY A 67 -26.62 -17.58 -27.54
C GLY A 67 -27.23 -18.97 -27.39
N GLY A 68 -27.42 -19.45 -26.16
CA GLY A 68 -28.07 -20.73 -25.84
C GLY A 68 -27.20 -21.67 -25.01
N LEU A 69 -27.57 -22.96 -25.03
CA LEU A 69 -26.85 -24.01 -24.30
C LEU A 69 -25.44 -24.18 -24.87
N ILE A 70 -24.45 -24.05 -24.01
CA ILE A 70 -23.04 -24.26 -24.33
C ILE A 70 -22.66 -25.70 -24.03
N ASP A 71 -22.94 -26.17 -22.81
CA ASP A 71 -22.56 -27.52 -22.38
C ASP A 71 -23.51 -28.08 -21.31
N THR A 72 -23.47 -29.40 -21.14
CA THR A 72 -24.16 -30.14 -20.08
C THR A 72 -23.14 -30.84 -19.20
N LEU A 73 -22.98 -30.34 -17.98
CA LEU A 73 -21.95 -30.72 -17.03
C LEU A 73 -22.48 -31.75 -16.03
N ASN A 74 -21.71 -32.80 -15.76
CA ASN A 74 -22.05 -33.78 -14.72
C ASN A 74 -21.14 -33.58 -13.50
N ILE A 75 -21.65 -32.88 -12.50
CA ILE A 75 -20.91 -32.54 -11.29
C ILE A 75 -20.92 -33.73 -10.33
N ASN A 76 -19.77 -34.09 -9.79
CA ASN A 76 -19.60 -35.29 -8.98
C ASN A 76 -18.77 -35.02 -7.72
N ASP A 77 -18.89 -35.92 -6.74
CA ASP A 77 -18.20 -35.88 -5.45
C ASP A 77 -17.23 -37.07 -5.40
N LEU A 78 -16.23 -37.04 -6.29
CA LEU A 78 -15.24 -38.10 -6.46
C LEU A 78 -13.86 -37.74 -5.89
N GLY A 79 -13.70 -36.59 -5.23
CA GLY A 79 -12.38 -36.13 -4.79
C GLY A 79 -11.47 -35.77 -5.96
N LEU A 80 -12.01 -35.08 -6.96
CA LEU A 80 -11.28 -34.62 -8.16
C LEU A 80 -11.50 -33.11 -8.36
N ASP A 81 -10.76 -32.54 -9.31
CA ASP A 81 -10.93 -31.16 -9.80
C ASP A 81 -10.77 -30.03 -8.76
N GLY A 82 -10.28 -30.30 -7.56
CA GLY A 82 -10.13 -29.29 -6.49
C GLY A 82 -10.73 -29.75 -5.17
N ASP A 83 -11.62 -30.74 -5.22
CA ASP A 83 -12.03 -31.54 -4.07
C ASP A 83 -11.00 -32.65 -3.83
N ILE A 84 -10.66 -32.88 -2.57
CA ILE A 84 -9.67 -33.88 -2.12
C ILE A 84 -10.37 -35.07 -1.45
N ILE A 85 -11.61 -34.92 -0.97
CA ILE A 85 -12.29 -35.89 -0.11
C ILE A 85 -13.60 -36.34 -0.76
N PRO A 86 -13.64 -37.55 -1.35
CA PRO A 86 -14.87 -38.05 -1.96
C PRO A 86 -15.96 -38.36 -0.93
N ASN A 87 -17.21 -38.16 -1.34
CA ASN A 87 -18.45 -38.39 -0.59
C ASN A 87 -18.59 -37.55 0.70
N ASP A 88 -18.13 -36.31 0.68
CA ASP A 88 -18.26 -35.38 1.81
C ASP A 88 -19.38 -34.33 1.59
N GLY A 89 -20.07 -34.39 0.45
CA GLY A 89 -21.11 -33.45 0.03
C GLY A 89 -20.58 -32.22 -0.71
N LEU A 90 -19.29 -32.18 -1.05
CA LEU A 90 -18.69 -31.19 -1.93
C LEU A 90 -18.64 -31.76 -3.35
N TYR A 91 -19.48 -31.23 -4.23
CA TYR A 91 -19.51 -31.63 -5.64
C TYR A 91 -18.74 -30.62 -6.46
N SER A 92 -17.87 -31.08 -7.33
CA SER A 92 -17.05 -30.20 -8.16
C SER A 92 -16.94 -30.68 -9.61
N ILE A 93 -16.58 -29.75 -10.48
CA ILE A 93 -16.20 -30.04 -11.86
C ILE A 93 -15.24 -28.97 -12.38
N LYS A 94 -14.29 -29.39 -13.21
CA LYS A 94 -13.44 -28.50 -14.01
C LYS A 94 -13.66 -28.78 -15.50
N PHE A 95 -13.90 -27.74 -16.30
CA PHE A 95 -14.10 -27.86 -17.74
C PHE A 95 -13.56 -26.64 -18.51
N SER A 96 -13.22 -26.84 -19.77
CA SER A 96 -12.74 -25.76 -20.65
C SER A 96 -13.86 -25.23 -21.54
N LEU A 97 -13.83 -23.93 -21.82
CA LEU A 97 -14.83 -23.26 -22.64
C LEU A 97 -14.20 -22.68 -23.91
N ASN A 98 -14.58 -23.22 -25.07
CA ASN A 98 -14.18 -22.63 -26.34
C ASN A 98 -14.81 -21.24 -26.51
N ASN A 99 -13.98 -20.22 -26.74
CA ASN A 99 -14.38 -18.81 -26.84
C ASN A 99 -14.97 -18.23 -25.55
N PHE A 100 -14.36 -18.54 -24.40
CA PHE A 100 -14.63 -17.81 -23.17
C PHE A 100 -14.46 -16.29 -23.38
N GLN A 101 -15.37 -15.53 -22.77
CA GLN A 101 -15.41 -14.07 -22.81
C GLN A 101 -15.66 -13.55 -21.40
N TYR A 102 -14.77 -12.66 -20.93
CA TYR A 102 -14.96 -11.88 -19.72
C TYR A 102 -16.11 -10.86 -19.87
N GLY A 103 -16.71 -10.47 -18.74
CA GLY A 103 -17.83 -9.52 -18.66
C GLY A 103 -19.15 -10.04 -19.24
N LYS A 104 -19.14 -11.24 -19.84
CA LYS A 104 -20.32 -11.90 -20.37
C LYS A 104 -21.04 -12.66 -19.26
N ASN A 105 -22.37 -12.59 -19.29
CA ASN A 105 -23.19 -13.40 -18.40
C ASN A 105 -23.28 -14.82 -18.92
N TYR A 106 -22.92 -15.77 -18.06
CA TYR A 106 -23.21 -17.18 -18.22
C TYR A 106 -24.33 -17.57 -17.26
N TYR A 107 -25.13 -18.53 -17.69
CA TYR A 107 -26.27 -19.03 -16.94
C TYR A 107 -26.03 -20.50 -16.60
N LEU A 108 -26.14 -20.82 -15.32
CA LEU A 108 -26.00 -22.17 -14.79
C LEU A 108 -27.33 -22.60 -14.18
N GLU A 109 -27.96 -23.60 -14.79
CA GLU A 109 -29.12 -24.30 -14.22
C GLU A 109 -28.65 -25.63 -13.62
N ASN A 110 -28.57 -25.70 -12.30
CA ASN A 110 -28.23 -26.91 -11.56
C ASN A 110 -29.49 -27.75 -11.35
N ILE A 111 -29.50 -28.97 -11.91
CA ILE A 111 -30.55 -29.96 -11.73
C ILE A 111 -30.03 -31.07 -10.82
N ILE A 112 -30.40 -30.99 -9.54
CA ILE A 112 -29.99 -31.94 -8.51
C ILE A 112 -31.12 -32.95 -8.31
N SER A 113 -30.85 -34.18 -8.75
CA SER A 113 -31.75 -35.31 -8.55
C SER A 113 -31.37 -36.05 -7.28
N GLY A 114 -32.36 -36.40 -6.47
CA GLY A 114 -32.22 -37.30 -5.34
C GLY A 114 -33.27 -38.40 -5.37
N ASN A 115 -33.25 -39.30 -4.39
CA ASN A 115 -34.11 -40.50 -4.36
C ASN A 115 -35.62 -40.20 -4.53
N ASP A 116 -36.11 -39.09 -3.96
CA ASP A 116 -37.51 -38.65 -4.04
C ASP A 116 -37.62 -37.11 -4.15
N GLN A 117 -36.55 -36.43 -4.55
CA GLN A 117 -36.46 -34.97 -4.59
C GLN A 117 -35.81 -34.51 -5.89
N LEU A 118 -36.29 -33.39 -6.41
CA LEU A 118 -35.69 -32.67 -7.53
C LEU A 118 -35.53 -31.21 -7.10
N LEU A 119 -34.29 -30.73 -7.08
CA LEU A 119 -33.97 -29.34 -6.83
C LEU A 119 -33.42 -28.74 -8.13
N ILE A 120 -34.01 -27.62 -8.56
CA ILE A 120 -33.53 -26.83 -9.69
C ILE A 120 -33.11 -25.48 -9.13
N GLU A 121 -31.86 -25.11 -9.36
CA GLU A 121 -31.30 -23.83 -8.95
C GLU A 121 -30.68 -23.13 -10.16
N ASN A 122 -31.02 -21.86 -10.34
CA ASN A 122 -30.48 -21.03 -11.41
C ASN A 122 -29.51 -19.99 -10.85
N ARG A 123 -28.35 -19.84 -11.49
CA ARG A 123 -27.36 -18.80 -11.17
C ARG A 123 -26.92 -18.07 -12.44
N ILE A 124 -26.69 -16.78 -12.28
CA ILE A 124 -25.97 -15.98 -13.27
C ILE A 124 -24.53 -15.89 -12.77
N ILE A 125 -23.59 -16.23 -13.64
CA ILE A 125 -22.17 -16.18 -13.38
C ILE A 125 -21.58 -15.15 -14.33
N ASN A 126 -20.88 -14.17 -13.77
CA ASN A 126 -20.06 -13.26 -14.53
C ASN A 126 -18.62 -13.46 -14.09
N PHE A 127 -17.72 -13.61 -15.05
CA PHE A 127 -16.29 -13.59 -14.80
C PHE A 127 -15.80 -12.23 -15.29
N GLU A 128 -15.38 -11.38 -14.36
CA GLU A 128 -14.80 -10.10 -14.71
C GLU A 128 -13.34 -10.30 -15.12
N GLU A 129 -12.91 -9.55 -16.13
CA GLU A 129 -11.51 -9.56 -16.54
C GLU A 129 -10.71 -8.90 -15.41
N ASN A 130 -9.68 -9.59 -14.92
CA ASN A 130 -8.77 -8.99 -13.97
C ASN A 130 -7.83 -8.06 -14.73
N PHE A 131 -8.00 -6.76 -14.55
CA PHE A 131 -7.04 -5.81 -15.08
C PHE A 131 -6.08 -5.46 -13.98
N ILE A 132 -4.81 -5.78 -14.19
CA ILE A 132 -3.78 -5.41 -13.23
C ILE A 132 -3.67 -3.87 -13.19
N PRO A 133 -3.70 -3.23 -12.01
CA PRO A 133 -3.55 -1.78 -11.88
C PRO A 133 -2.25 -1.26 -12.50
N GLU A 134 -2.22 0.01 -12.91
CA GLU A 134 -1.04 0.67 -13.48
C GLU A 134 -0.77 2.01 -12.77
N ILE A 135 0.49 2.27 -12.41
CA ILE A 135 0.92 3.59 -11.94
C ILE A 135 1.20 4.45 -13.17
N ILE A 136 0.34 5.44 -13.42
CA ILE A 136 0.44 6.30 -14.58
C ILE A 136 1.17 7.63 -14.29
N LYS A 137 1.30 8.00 -13.02
CA LYS A 137 1.99 9.23 -12.59
C LYS A 137 2.47 9.12 -11.15
N ILE A 138 3.66 9.66 -10.87
CA ILE A 138 4.17 9.84 -9.50
C ILE A 138 4.64 11.28 -9.35
N GLU A 139 4.20 11.95 -8.30
CA GLU A 139 4.53 13.34 -7.96
C GLU A 139 5.25 13.35 -6.62
N TYR A 140 6.48 13.86 -6.62
CA TYR A 140 7.36 13.91 -5.47
C TYR A 140 8.37 15.04 -5.66
N PRO A 141 8.93 15.59 -4.57
CA PRO A 141 10.04 16.51 -4.66
C PRO A 141 11.34 15.74 -4.94
N SER A 142 12.11 16.14 -5.94
CA SER A 142 13.43 15.53 -6.21
C SER A 142 14.47 15.88 -5.13
N ILE A 143 14.28 17.02 -4.45
CA ILE A 143 15.10 17.50 -3.34
C ILE A 143 14.15 17.85 -2.19
N PHE A 144 14.46 17.38 -0.98
CA PHE A 144 13.70 17.65 0.23
C PHE A 144 14.62 18.18 1.34
N TYR A 145 14.32 19.36 1.88
CA TYR A 145 15.12 19.98 2.94
C TYR A 145 14.58 19.60 4.32
N LEU A 146 15.40 19.01 5.18
CA LEU A 146 15.02 18.72 6.56
C LEU A 146 14.82 19.99 7.37
N GLY A 147 13.86 20.00 8.28
CA GLY A 147 13.76 21.03 9.32
C GLY A 147 14.99 21.03 10.23
N ILE A 148 15.52 22.20 10.62
CA ILE A 148 16.63 22.25 11.60
C ILE A 148 16.17 21.73 12.97
N SER A 149 15.04 22.24 13.49
CA SER A 149 14.51 21.87 14.81
C SER A 149 13.04 21.43 14.79
N ASN A 150 12.35 21.60 13.66
CA ASN A 150 10.94 21.28 13.51
C ASN A 150 10.78 20.07 12.61
N TRP A 151 9.88 19.16 12.96
CA TRP A 151 9.51 18.06 12.09
C TRP A 151 8.83 18.59 10.85
N ASP A 152 9.10 17.96 9.72
CA ASP A 152 8.46 18.25 8.44
C ASP A 152 7.93 16.96 7.80
N THR A 153 7.24 17.07 6.67
CA THR A 153 6.59 15.94 6.00
C THR A 153 6.97 15.88 4.52
N LEU A 154 7.55 14.76 4.10
CA LEU A 154 7.78 14.44 2.69
C LEU A 154 6.50 13.88 2.08
N ASP A 155 5.90 14.67 1.19
CA ASP A 155 4.68 14.30 0.48
C ASP A 155 4.99 13.60 -0.85
N ILE A 156 4.32 12.45 -1.07
CA ILE A 156 4.40 11.70 -2.32
C ILE A 156 2.98 11.31 -2.75
N ASN A 157 2.65 11.61 -4.00
CA ASN A 157 1.38 11.24 -4.61
C ASN A 157 1.59 10.30 -5.79
N ILE A 158 0.80 9.24 -5.88
CA ILE A 158 0.76 8.35 -7.04
C ILE A 158 -0.63 8.36 -7.66
N THR A 159 -0.70 8.38 -8.98
CA THR A 159 -1.95 8.21 -9.72
C THR A 159 -1.99 6.80 -10.27
N ILE A 160 -3.03 6.05 -9.89
CA ILE A 160 -3.25 4.66 -10.29
C ILE A 160 -4.44 4.63 -11.23
N MET A 161 -4.28 3.91 -12.34
CA MET A 161 -5.36 3.59 -13.26
C MET A 161 -5.64 2.10 -13.21
N ASP A 162 -6.91 1.73 -13.09
CA ASP A 162 -7.35 0.36 -13.15
C ASP A 162 -8.61 0.23 -14.02
N ARG A 163 -8.58 -0.70 -14.99
CA ARG A 163 -9.58 -0.76 -16.08
C ARG A 163 -10.86 -1.48 -15.70
N ASN A 164 -10.84 -2.39 -14.73
CA ASN A 164 -12.05 -2.96 -14.13
C ASN A 164 -12.60 -2.07 -12.98
N GLY A 165 -11.87 -1.03 -12.60
CA GLY A 165 -12.37 0.09 -11.80
C GLY A 165 -11.63 0.26 -10.48
N ILE A 166 -11.69 1.48 -9.91
CA ILE A 166 -10.95 1.82 -8.68
C ILE A 166 -11.39 1.01 -7.45
N GLU A 167 -12.57 0.39 -7.50
CA GLU A 167 -13.06 -0.46 -6.41
C GLU A 167 -12.31 -1.79 -6.33
N ASP A 168 -11.58 -2.20 -7.37
CA ASP A 168 -10.80 -3.44 -7.36
C ASP A 168 -9.42 -3.28 -6.71
N ILE A 169 -8.92 -2.03 -6.63
CA ILE A 169 -7.68 -1.74 -5.90
C ILE A 169 -7.88 -1.99 -4.40
N ASP A 170 -7.10 -2.90 -3.82
CA ASP A 170 -7.16 -3.20 -2.38
C ASP A 170 -6.42 -2.13 -1.58
N HIS A 171 -5.12 -1.97 -1.83
CA HIS A 171 -4.29 -0.96 -1.18
C HIS A 171 -3.00 -0.68 -1.95
N ALA A 172 -2.37 0.46 -1.63
CA ALA A 172 -1.04 0.82 -2.12
C ALA A 172 -0.08 1.02 -0.95
N LEU A 173 1.10 0.43 -1.03
CA LEU A 173 2.19 0.53 -0.05
C LEU A 173 3.42 1.15 -0.71
N TYR A 174 4.31 1.70 0.11
CA TYR A 174 5.64 2.10 -0.35
C TYR A 174 6.75 1.29 0.35
N LEU A 175 7.83 1.04 -0.39
CA LEU A 175 9.09 0.53 0.13
C LEU A 175 10.11 1.67 0.17
N ILE A 176 10.92 1.69 1.21
CA ILE A 176 11.99 2.66 1.40
C ILE A 176 13.32 1.92 1.43
N ASN A 177 14.31 2.41 0.70
CA ASN A 177 15.71 2.11 0.96
C ASN A 177 16.39 3.40 1.43
N SER A 178 16.80 3.40 2.69
CA SER A 178 17.46 4.50 3.38
C SER A 178 18.93 4.20 3.71
N ASP A 179 19.53 3.17 3.11
CA ASP A 179 20.90 2.74 3.40
C ASP A 179 21.95 3.82 3.08
N PHE A 180 21.59 4.77 2.22
CA PHE A 180 22.44 5.87 1.79
C PHE A 180 22.26 7.16 2.61
N LEU A 181 21.37 7.13 3.62
CA LEU A 181 21.28 8.24 4.56
C LEU A 181 22.51 8.27 5.45
N THR A 182 23.15 9.43 5.49
CA THR A 182 24.28 9.73 6.33
C THR A 182 23.91 10.74 7.40
N LYS A 183 24.72 10.77 8.46
CA LYS A 183 24.62 11.73 9.55
C LYS A 183 25.70 12.80 9.38
N ASP A 184 25.38 14.02 9.81
CA ASP A 184 26.30 14.93 10.52
C ASP A 184 25.52 16.10 11.16
N TYR A 185 24.88 15.89 12.31
CA TYR A 185 24.92 16.98 13.29
C TYR A 185 26.13 16.72 14.18
N SER A 186 27.18 17.50 13.96
CA SER A 186 28.53 17.36 14.52
C SER A 186 28.59 17.34 16.06
N TYR A 187 27.47 17.64 16.73
CA TYR A 187 27.40 17.95 18.17
C TYR A 187 26.62 16.94 19.02
N THR A 188 26.04 15.87 18.45
CA THR A 188 25.28 14.87 19.20
C THR A 188 25.83 13.44 19.00
N GLU A 189 26.31 12.81 20.07
CA GLU A 189 26.87 11.44 20.03
C GLU A 189 25.78 10.33 19.98
N GLU A 190 24.49 10.67 20.11
CA GLU A 190 23.39 9.70 20.34
C GLU A 190 22.55 9.34 19.09
N CYS A 191 23.02 9.63 17.88
CA CYS A 191 22.23 9.41 16.65
C CYS A 191 22.38 8.00 16.05
N ASP A 192 21.32 7.53 15.38
CA ASP A 192 21.19 6.15 14.86
C ASP A 192 21.62 5.96 13.38
N HIS A 193 21.82 7.04 12.61
CA HIS A 193 22.29 6.96 11.22
C HIS A 193 23.82 7.07 11.16
N TYR A 194 24.46 6.14 10.44
CA TYR A 194 25.89 6.12 10.17
C TYR A 194 26.12 5.68 8.74
N VAL A 195 27.26 6.08 8.16
CA VAL A 195 27.68 5.58 6.84
C VAL A 195 27.79 4.06 6.93
N LEU A 196 26.83 3.37 6.32
CA LEU A 196 26.78 1.91 6.28
C LEU A 196 27.85 1.39 5.32
N SER A 197 28.53 0.30 5.72
CA SER A 197 29.31 -0.48 4.77
C SER A 197 28.37 -1.28 3.84
N PRO A 198 28.79 -1.64 2.61
CA PRO A 198 27.94 -2.40 1.70
C PRO A 198 27.43 -3.74 2.26
N GLU A 199 28.16 -4.33 3.22
CA GLU A 199 27.75 -5.54 3.93
C GLU A 199 26.61 -5.32 4.95
N GLU A 200 26.33 -4.08 5.33
CA GLU A 200 25.30 -3.68 6.29
C GLU A 200 24.01 -3.18 5.62
N TYR A 201 24.01 -3.02 4.29
CA TYR A 201 22.84 -2.56 3.54
C TYR A 201 21.66 -3.51 3.71
N LEU A 202 20.52 -2.95 4.14
CA LEU A 202 19.29 -3.69 4.34
C LEU A 202 18.42 -3.68 3.08
N GLY A 203 18.70 -2.77 2.15
CA GLY A 203 17.97 -2.57 0.91
C GLY A 203 16.57 -2.01 1.15
N TYR A 204 15.63 -2.45 0.31
CA TYR A 204 14.24 -2.04 0.43
C TYR A 204 13.55 -2.69 1.62
N GLN A 205 13.01 -1.85 2.50
CA GLN A 205 12.18 -2.23 3.62
C GLN A 205 10.73 -1.77 3.40
N THR A 206 9.80 -2.47 4.03
CA THR A 206 8.38 -2.13 4.04
C THR A 206 7.75 -2.57 5.35
N ASP A 207 6.72 -1.85 5.80
CA ASP A 207 5.88 -2.24 6.92
C ASP A 207 4.40 -2.23 6.48
N PRO A 208 3.54 -3.13 6.98
CA PRO A 208 2.12 -3.12 6.64
C PRO A 208 1.38 -1.83 6.98
N SER A 209 1.92 -0.96 7.83
CA SER A 209 1.38 0.37 8.13
C SER A 209 1.78 1.47 7.14
N TRP A 210 2.73 1.21 6.25
CA TRP A 210 3.25 2.17 5.25
C TRP A 210 2.36 2.23 4.02
N ILE A 211 1.08 2.52 4.26
CA ILE A 211 0.00 2.53 3.27
C ILE A 211 -0.22 3.96 2.78
N LEU A 212 -0.31 4.14 1.47
CA LEU A 212 -0.79 5.38 0.87
C LEU A 212 -2.31 5.46 1.01
N GLN A 213 -2.82 6.63 1.37
CA GLN A 213 -4.24 6.87 1.56
C GLN A 213 -4.88 7.34 0.25
N PRO A 214 -6.10 6.88 -0.08
CA PRO A 214 -6.84 7.43 -1.21
C PRO A 214 -7.13 8.92 -0.96
N ASP A 215 -6.90 9.75 -1.97
CA ASP A 215 -7.07 11.21 -1.87
C ASP A 215 -8.18 11.71 -2.80
N SER A 216 -8.01 11.53 -4.11
CA SER A 216 -8.87 12.15 -5.12
C SER A 216 -9.21 11.16 -6.24
N VAL A 217 -10.51 10.98 -6.51
CA VAL A 217 -10.98 10.17 -7.65
C VAL A 217 -11.03 11.05 -8.90
N LEU A 218 -10.30 10.67 -9.95
CA LEU A 218 -10.28 11.41 -11.22
C LEU A 218 -11.40 10.93 -12.16
N ASN A 219 -11.69 9.63 -12.14
CA ASN A 219 -12.79 8.97 -12.84
C ASN A 219 -12.98 7.55 -12.27
N ASP A 220 -13.97 6.80 -12.78
CA ASP A 220 -14.34 5.45 -12.31
C ASP A 220 -13.19 4.41 -12.41
N SER A 221 -12.15 4.71 -13.20
CA SER A 221 -10.97 3.87 -13.45
C SER A 221 -9.66 4.51 -13.00
N THR A 222 -9.67 5.67 -12.33
CA THR A 222 -8.43 6.38 -11.97
C THR A 222 -8.55 7.14 -10.66
N ILE A 223 -7.59 6.91 -9.76
CA ILE A 223 -7.56 7.50 -8.41
C ILE A 223 -6.14 7.93 -8.04
N VAL A 224 -6.05 9.01 -7.26
CA VAL A 224 -4.82 9.50 -6.65
C VAL A 224 -4.72 8.97 -5.22
N TYR A 225 -3.58 8.37 -4.89
CA TYR A 225 -3.17 7.98 -3.55
C TYR A 225 -2.06 8.90 -3.07
N LYS A 226 -2.02 9.22 -1.77
CA LYS A 226 -1.00 10.06 -1.17
C LYS A 226 -0.43 9.47 0.11
N THR A 227 0.81 9.82 0.41
CA THR A 227 1.41 9.63 1.73
C THR A 227 2.20 10.88 2.13
N SER A 228 2.25 11.11 3.44
CA SER A 228 3.03 12.18 4.07
C SER A 228 3.95 11.53 5.09
N ILE A 229 5.24 11.45 4.77
CA ILE A 229 6.23 10.75 5.58
C ILE A 229 6.87 11.77 6.54
N PRO A 230 6.68 11.65 7.86
CA PRO A 230 7.31 12.56 8.80
C PRO A 230 8.83 12.37 8.80
N THR A 231 9.57 13.46 8.60
CA THR A 231 11.03 13.47 8.55
C THR A 231 11.59 14.09 9.81
N ARG A 232 12.56 13.40 10.41
CA ARG A 232 13.20 13.84 11.65
C ARG A 232 14.07 15.08 11.40
N PRO A 233 14.03 16.10 12.26
CA PRO A 233 14.83 17.31 12.10
C PRO A 233 16.33 17.05 12.24
N SER A 234 17.16 17.89 11.64
CA SER A 234 18.63 17.80 11.69
C SER A 234 19.18 17.79 13.12
N ASN A 235 18.74 18.71 13.98
CA ASN A 235 19.17 18.81 15.39
C ASN A 235 18.74 17.60 16.24
N ASP A 236 17.75 16.85 15.77
CA ASP A 236 17.28 15.62 16.40
C ASP A 236 17.72 14.41 15.58
N CYS A 237 18.91 14.40 14.96
CA CYS A 237 19.44 13.24 14.25
C CYS A 237 18.68 12.82 12.98
N GLY A 238 18.09 13.78 12.25
CA GLY A 238 17.62 13.56 10.88
C GLY A 238 18.78 13.24 9.94
N GLY A 239 18.65 12.15 9.16
CA GLY A 239 19.65 11.77 8.16
C GLY A 239 19.41 12.45 6.81
N TYR A 240 20.48 12.84 6.13
CA TYR A 240 20.46 13.42 4.79
C TYR A 240 21.16 12.49 3.78
N GLY A 241 20.98 12.74 2.48
CA GLY A 241 21.43 11.90 1.38
C GLY A 241 20.27 11.28 0.59
N PRO A 242 20.55 10.43 -0.39
CA PRO A 242 19.53 9.89 -1.27
C PRO A 242 18.68 8.82 -0.55
N VAL A 243 17.36 8.93 -0.68
CA VAL A 243 16.40 7.92 -0.25
C VAL A 243 15.66 7.40 -1.47
N LEU A 244 15.59 6.08 -1.58
CA LEU A 244 14.99 5.43 -2.72
C LEU A 244 13.60 4.89 -2.35
N PHE A 245 12.63 5.11 -3.23
CA PHE A 245 11.25 4.69 -3.06
C PHE A 245 10.79 3.76 -4.17
N LYS A 246 10.00 2.76 -3.78
CA LYS A 246 9.20 1.93 -4.68
C LYS A 246 7.78 1.83 -4.13
N PHE A 247 6.83 1.47 -4.98
CA PHE A 247 5.41 1.38 -4.68
C PHE A 247 4.91 0.00 -5.09
N ILE A 248 4.14 -0.61 -4.21
CA ILE A 248 3.42 -1.86 -4.48
C ILE A 248 1.94 -1.55 -4.46
N ILE A 249 1.23 -1.98 -5.49
CA ILE A 249 -0.24 -1.92 -5.55
C ILE A 249 -0.75 -3.34 -5.50
N GLN A 250 -1.61 -3.58 -4.52
CA GLN A 250 -2.31 -4.82 -4.35
C GLN A 250 -3.71 -4.68 -4.94
N ASP A 251 -4.01 -5.56 -5.89
CA ASP A 251 -5.34 -5.78 -6.42
C ASP A 251 -6.12 -6.72 -5.49
N LYS A 252 -7.44 -6.56 -5.38
CA LYS A 252 -8.32 -7.45 -4.59
C LYS A 252 -8.39 -8.83 -5.21
N VAL A 253 -8.25 -8.91 -6.53
CA VAL A 253 -8.24 -10.15 -7.28
C VAL A 253 -6.97 -10.16 -8.14
N GLY A 254 -6.21 -11.27 -8.15
CA GLY A 254 -5.01 -11.35 -9.01
C GLY A 254 -3.68 -10.94 -8.36
N GLU A 255 -2.73 -10.52 -9.20
CA GLU A 255 -1.32 -10.27 -8.83
C GLU A 255 -1.11 -8.81 -8.38
N SER A 256 -0.22 -8.60 -7.42
CA SER A 256 0.27 -7.26 -7.10
C SER A 256 1.29 -6.77 -8.12
N ILE A 257 1.31 -5.46 -8.34
CA ILE A 257 2.36 -4.82 -9.11
C ILE A 257 3.32 -4.09 -8.21
N GLN A 258 4.56 -4.05 -8.65
CA GLN A 258 5.56 -3.13 -8.18
C GLN A 258 5.92 -2.19 -9.33
N ASN A 259 6.09 -0.90 -9.04
CA ASN A 259 6.62 0.01 -10.07
C ASN A 259 8.03 -0.43 -10.54
N ASN A 260 8.27 -0.31 -11.83
CA ASN A 260 9.57 -0.67 -12.43
C ASN A 260 10.64 0.38 -12.15
N ASP A 261 10.24 1.66 -12.10
CA ASP A 261 11.17 2.78 -11.97
C ASP A 261 11.42 3.12 -10.50
N GLU A 262 12.69 3.26 -10.15
CA GLU A 262 13.12 3.66 -8.82
C GLU A 262 13.04 5.18 -8.67
N ILE A 263 12.37 5.65 -7.62
CA ILE A 263 12.30 7.07 -7.30
C ILE A 263 13.42 7.39 -6.32
N VAL A 264 14.16 8.46 -6.58
CA VAL A 264 15.21 8.97 -5.70
C VAL A 264 14.80 10.36 -5.22
N VAL A 265 14.76 10.53 -3.91
CA VAL A 265 14.60 11.83 -3.24
C VAL A 265 15.93 12.16 -2.58
N GLU A 266 16.55 13.27 -2.95
CA GLU A 266 17.73 13.77 -2.27
C GLU A 266 17.30 14.53 -1.02
N ILE A 267 17.59 14.00 0.17
CA ILE A 267 17.34 14.71 1.42
C ILE A 267 18.55 15.60 1.72
N LEU A 268 18.33 16.90 1.87
CA LEU A 268 19.37 17.88 2.20
C LEU A 268 19.10 18.48 3.59
N SER A 269 20.17 18.92 4.25
CA SER A 269 20.14 19.40 5.62
C SER A 269 21.34 20.30 5.89
N CYS A 270 21.24 21.16 6.90
CA CYS A 270 22.45 21.73 7.49
C CYS A 270 23.41 20.62 7.98
N GLY A 271 24.70 20.77 7.69
CA GLY A 271 25.78 19.81 7.92
C GLY A 271 26.09 18.89 6.73
N ASP A 272 25.39 19.02 5.59
CA ASP A 272 25.56 18.13 4.43
C ASP A 272 26.65 18.59 3.43
N SER A 273 27.38 19.65 3.76
CA SER A 273 28.38 20.32 2.92
C SER A 273 27.83 20.92 1.62
N THR A 274 26.52 21.08 1.48
CA THR A 274 25.85 21.65 0.31
C THR A 274 25.26 23.02 0.64
N CYS A 275 25.92 24.08 0.21
CA CYS A 275 25.36 25.43 0.23
C CYS A 275 24.71 25.76 -1.11
N SER A 276 23.39 25.95 -1.14
CA SER A 276 22.60 26.30 -2.34
C SER A 276 21.69 27.48 -2.07
N GLU A 277 21.62 28.45 -2.98
CA GLU A 277 20.68 29.59 -2.91
C GLU A 277 19.21 29.16 -2.89
N GLU A 278 18.90 27.94 -3.36
CA GLU A 278 17.56 27.35 -3.32
C GLU A 278 17.23 26.71 -1.96
N SER A 279 18.24 26.56 -1.07
CA SER A 279 18.05 26.03 0.27
C SER A 279 17.36 27.06 1.16
N PRO A 280 16.36 26.66 1.97
CA PRO A 280 15.78 27.53 2.98
C PRO A 280 16.79 27.98 4.04
N TYR A 281 17.96 27.31 4.14
CA TYR A 281 19.02 27.59 5.12
C TYR A 281 20.27 28.23 4.50
N TYR A 282 20.12 28.88 3.35
CA TYR A 282 21.21 29.58 2.67
C TYR A 282 21.81 30.72 3.52
N GLU A 283 21.05 31.25 4.49
CA GLU A 283 21.53 32.27 5.42
C GLU A 283 22.46 31.67 6.49
N CYS A 284 23.58 32.35 6.70
CA CYS A 284 24.63 32.04 7.67
C CYS A 284 24.13 31.87 9.11
N SER A 285 23.11 32.66 9.48
CA SER A 285 22.49 32.58 10.81
C SER A 285 21.72 31.26 11.05
N GLN A 286 21.38 30.54 9.97
CA GLN A 286 20.56 29.33 10.01
C GLN A 286 21.39 28.06 9.83
N CYS A 287 22.39 28.08 8.95
CA CYS A 287 23.32 26.97 8.76
C CYS A 287 24.76 27.45 8.51
N PRO A 288 25.49 27.81 9.57
CA PRO A 288 26.88 28.22 9.42
C PRO A 288 27.75 27.06 8.92
N ASP A 289 27.48 25.81 9.32
CA ASP A 289 28.35 24.65 9.04
C ASP A 289 28.61 24.41 7.54
N ASP A 290 27.62 24.64 6.66
CA ASP A 290 27.76 24.39 5.21
C ASP A 290 28.06 25.65 4.40
N CYS A 291 27.71 26.82 4.91
CA CYS A 291 27.72 28.06 4.15
C CYS A 291 28.81 29.05 4.59
N ILE A 292 29.84 28.66 5.36
CA ILE A 292 30.92 29.54 5.87
C ILE A 292 31.59 30.39 4.77
N GLU A 293 31.67 29.91 3.53
CA GLU A 293 32.26 30.65 2.39
C GLU A 293 31.26 31.59 1.68
N ASN A 294 30.01 31.68 2.15
CA ASN A 294 29.07 32.69 1.70
C ASN A 294 29.54 34.07 2.17
N ILE A 295 29.45 35.08 1.30
CA ILE A 295 29.96 36.44 1.57
C ILE A 295 29.33 37.00 2.87
N ASN A 296 28.07 36.64 3.14
CA ASN A 296 27.33 37.02 4.35
C ASN A 296 27.71 36.23 5.62
N CYS A 297 28.72 35.34 5.56
CA CYS A 297 29.23 34.52 6.68
C CYS A 297 30.67 34.92 7.06
N LEU A 298 31.30 35.77 6.27
CA LEU A 298 32.62 36.31 6.57
C LEU A 298 32.42 37.43 7.60
N GLU A 299 33.29 37.51 8.60
CA GLU A 299 33.20 38.59 9.60
C GLU A 299 33.92 39.85 9.06
N GLU A 300 33.29 41.01 9.23
CA GLU A 300 33.94 42.31 9.04
C GLU A 300 35.20 42.41 9.92
N SER A 301 36.35 42.65 9.30
CA SER A 301 37.65 42.47 9.93
C SER A 301 38.19 43.73 10.62
N ASP A 302 37.72 44.90 10.20
CA ASP A 302 38.09 46.23 10.66
C ASP A 302 36.92 47.20 10.47
N CYS A 303 36.13 47.33 11.54
CA CYS A 303 34.95 48.18 11.66
C CYS A 303 35.18 49.70 11.55
N SER A 304 36.28 50.18 10.98
CA SER A 304 36.67 51.60 11.02
C SER A 304 37.43 52.14 9.81
N ASN A 305 37.62 51.35 8.75
CA ASN A 305 38.51 51.70 7.65
C ASN A 305 37.79 52.06 6.33
N ASN A 306 36.46 52.02 6.31
CA ASN A 306 35.56 52.30 5.19
C ASN A 306 35.69 51.31 4.03
N ILE A 307 35.99 50.05 4.32
CA ILE A 307 36.06 48.95 3.36
C ILE A 307 35.10 47.87 3.84
N ASP A 308 34.24 47.41 2.93
CA ASP A 308 33.44 46.20 3.08
C ASP A 308 34.38 44.98 2.94
N GLU A 309 34.82 44.39 4.05
CA GLU A 309 35.82 43.32 4.03
C GLU A 309 35.24 41.95 3.84
N ASP A 310 34.04 41.72 4.37
CA ASP A 310 33.31 40.49 4.17
C ASP A 310 32.60 40.47 2.80
N GLY A 311 32.31 41.63 2.21
CA GLY A 311 31.72 41.80 0.88
C GLY A 311 30.20 41.75 0.86
N ASP A 312 29.54 41.88 2.01
CA ASP A 312 28.08 41.76 2.17
C ASP A 312 27.32 43.04 1.76
N GLY A 313 28.05 44.13 1.52
CA GLY A 313 27.55 45.42 1.07
C GLY A 313 27.27 46.44 2.20
N ASN A 314 27.45 46.04 3.46
CA ASN A 314 27.56 46.95 4.59
C ASN A 314 29.05 47.30 4.82
N ILE A 315 29.31 48.38 5.55
CA ILE A 315 30.67 48.91 5.74
C ILE A 315 30.80 49.42 7.17
N ASP A 316 31.87 49.04 7.87
CA ASP A 316 32.22 49.55 9.20
C ASP A 316 31.02 49.50 10.18
N CYS A 317 30.63 50.63 10.78
CA CYS A 317 29.54 50.70 11.76
C CYS A 317 28.14 50.58 11.17
N ASP A 318 28.01 50.62 9.85
CA ASP A 318 26.76 50.25 9.18
C ASP A 318 26.67 48.71 9.02
N ASP A 319 27.76 47.98 9.27
CA ASP A 319 27.84 46.53 9.28
C ASP A 319 27.27 45.89 10.56
N PRO A 320 26.33 44.93 10.46
CA PRO A 320 25.83 44.17 11.60
C PRO A 320 26.91 43.41 12.41
N ASP A 321 28.00 42.98 11.79
CA ASP A 321 29.09 42.25 12.45
C ASP A 321 29.94 43.17 13.34
N CYS A 322 29.89 44.47 13.09
CA CYS A 322 30.54 45.51 13.89
C CYS A 322 29.74 46.00 15.10
N ILE A 323 28.58 45.41 15.38
CA ILE A 323 27.76 45.77 16.54
C ILE A 323 28.55 45.55 17.84
N GLY A 324 28.83 46.65 18.54
CA GLY A 324 29.56 46.65 19.81
C GLY A 324 31.07 46.83 19.69
N ASP A 325 31.59 47.06 18.47
CA ASP A 325 32.96 47.52 18.28
C ASP A 325 33.17 48.92 18.90
N ILE A 326 34.38 49.19 19.38
CA ILE A 326 34.73 50.48 20.03
C ILE A 326 34.62 51.68 19.09
N PHE A 327 34.68 51.46 17.78
CA PHE A 327 34.55 52.50 16.77
C PHE A 327 33.07 52.82 16.44
N CYS A 328 32.13 51.99 16.90
CA CYS A 328 30.71 52.05 16.60
C CYS A 328 29.88 52.26 17.88
N GLU A 329 29.79 53.53 18.32
CA GLU A 329 29.04 53.94 19.54
C GLU A 329 27.57 54.32 19.32
#